data_AF-A0AA37PCN5-F1
#
_entry.id   AF-A0AA37PCN5-F1
#
_cell.length_a   1.000
_cell.length_b   1.000
_cell.length_c   1.000
_cell.angle_alpha   90.00
_cell.angle_beta   90.00
_cell.angle_gamma   90.00
#
_symmetry.space_group_name_H-M   'P 1'
#
loop_
_entity.id
_entity.type
_entity.pdbx_description
1 polymer ?
#
loop_
_entity_poly.entity_id
_entity_poly.type
_entity_poly.pdbx_seq_one_letter_code
_entity_poly.pdbx_strand_id
1 'polypeptide(L)'
;MTNVWDKTKIASLLGRAFAPQLARQRAAGEEPDANIDVLITFDSIGVSSHPNHISLYHGARAFISALSADPQWPSPVDLYTLTSVSVARKYSNFLDAIPTLFSWQPPKPPKKAKKEEDDSDDEDEDEDNNYHPTALVFLSELGAEGGWATAWNAMTTAHKSQMVWFRYGWIALSRYMVLNDLRLETVEGDADEIKV
;
A
#
# COMPACT_ATOMS: atom_id res chain seq x y z
N MET A 1 6.09 22.24 9.62
CA MET A 1 7.02 21.26 10.23
C MET A 1 7.29 20.20 9.19
N THR A 2 8.50 20.15 8.64
CA THR A 2 8.93 19.15 7.67
C THR A 2 10.09 18.40 8.32
N ASN A 3 9.80 17.26 8.94
CA ASN A 3 10.82 16.44 9.58
C ASN A 3 11.05 15.21 8.70
N VAL A 4 12.30 14.89 8.41
CA VAL A 4 12.66 13.56 7.92
C VAL A 4 12.69 12.65 9.14
N TRP A 5 11.89 11.58 9.10
CA TRP A 5 11.80 10.62 10.18
C TRP A 5 12.70 9.43 9.88
N ASP A 6 13.33 8.89 10.93
CA ASP A 6 14.23 7.76 10.84
C ASP A 6 13.50 6.48 10.45
N LYS A 7 13.96 5.80 9.39
CA LYS A 7 13.32 4.58 8.85
C LYS A 7 13.27 3.46 9.88
N THR A 8 14.32 3.30 10.69
CA THR A 8 14.43 2.24 11.70
C THR A 8 13.46 2.46 12.85
N LYS A 9 13.26 3.71 13.28
CA LYS A 9 12.25 4.05 14.30
C LYS A 9 10.84 3.77 13.82
N ILE A 10 10.53 4.09 12.55
CA ILE A 10 9.23 3.78 11.96
C ILE A 10 9.05 2.25 11.88
N ALA A 11 10.03 1.52 11.36
CA ALA A 11 9.97 0.07 11.26
C ALA A 11 9.82 -0.61 12.64
N SER A 12 10.53 -0.11 13.65
CA SER A 12 10.40 -0.59 15.03
C SER A 12 9.02 -0.32 15.61
N LEU A 13 8.42 0.83 15.29
CA LEU A 13 7.06 1.16 15.70
C LEU A 13 6.05 0.22 15.04
N LEU A 14 6.16 0.00 13.72
CA LEU A 14 5.31 -0.94 12.97
C LEU A 14 5.48 -2.37 13.50
N GLY A 15 6.71 -2.83 13.73
CA GLY A 15 6.99 -4.14 14.31
C GLY A 15 6.36 -4.31 15.68
N ARG A 16 6.43 -3.30 16.56
CA ARG A 16 5.77 -3.37 17.87
C ARG A 16 4.25 -3.41 17.80
N ALA A 17 3.66 -2.71 16.84
CA ALA A 17 2.21 -2.62 16.70
C ALA A 17 1.62 -3.87 16.03
N PHE A 18 2.33 -4.38 15.01
CA PHE A 18 1.78 -5.35 14.08
C PHE A 18 2.46 -6.71 14.10
N ALA A 19 3.71 -6.82 14.56
CA ALA A 19 4.43 -8.09 14.69
C ALA A 19 5.13 -8.21 16.07
N PRO A 20 4.38 -8.13 17.19
CA PRO A 20 4.99 -8.02 18.52
C PRO A 20 5.80 -9.25 18.95
N GLN A 21 5.56 -10.41 18.35
CA GLN A 21 6.27 -11.67 18.62
C GLN A 21 7.51 -11.87 17.75
N LEU A 22 7.78 -10.99 16.78
CA LEU A 22 8.83 -11.18 15.76
C LEU A 22 10.20 -11.49 16.36
N ALA A 23 10.60 -10.80 17.43
CA ALA A 23 11.89 -11.03 18.07
C ALA A 23 12.00 -12.43 18.71
N ARG A 24 10.92 -12.92 19.32
CA ARG A 24 10.83 -14.27 19.90
C ARG A 24 10.85 -15.32 18.80
N GLN A 25 10.02 -15.14 17.78
CA GLN A 25 9.91 -16.06 16.64
C GLN A 25 11.25 -16.20 15.91
N ARG A 26 11.91 -15.08 15.62
CA ARG A 26 13.24 -15.09 15.01
C ARG A 26 14.28 -15.84 15.84
N ALA A 27 14.27 -15.65 17.16
CA ALA A 27 15.19 -16.38 18.06
C ALA A 27 14.89 -17.89 18.12
N ALA A 28 13.64 -18.28 17.90
CA ALA A 28 13.19 -19.67 17.88
C ALA A 28 13.26 -20.32 16.48
N GLY A 29 13.56 -19.56 15.42
CA GLY A 29 13.48 -20.03 14.03
C GLY A 29 12.04 -20.33 13.58
N GLU A 30 11.05 -19.67 14.19
CA GLU A 30 9.63 -19.78 13.83
C GLU A 30 9.28 -18.83 12.68
N GLU A 31 8.28 -19.20 11.89
CA GLU A 31 7.69 -18.34 10.86
C GLU A 31 7.22 -17.01 11.46
N PRO A 32 7.57 -15.85 10.85
CA PRO A 32 7.09 -14.55 11.26
C PRO A 32 5.57 -14.43 11.17
N ASP A 33 4.94 -13.87 12.19
CA ASP A 33 3.50 -13.60 12.20
C ASP A 33 3.22 -12.10 12.39
N ALA A 34 2.13 -11.63 11.80
CA ALA A 34 1.64 -10.26 11.93
C ALA A 34 0.12 -10.22 12.04
N ASN A 35 -0.41 -9.26 12.79
CA ASN A 35 -1.86 -9.09 12.99
C ASN A 35 -2.55 -8.29 11.87
N ILE A 36 -1.87 -8.06 10.75
CA ILE A 36 -2.39 -7.41 9.55
C ILE A 36 -1.93 -8.19 8.33
N ASP A 37 -2.75 -8.21 7.29
CA ASP A 37 -2.39 -8.82 6.01
C ASP A 37 -1.80 -7.77 5.04
N VAL A 38 -2.25 -6.51 5.17
CA VAL A 38 -1.93 -5.43 4.22
C VAL A 38 -1.51 -4.15 4.93
N LEU A 39 -0.39 -3.57 4.49
CA LEU A 39 0.06 -2.23 4.85
C LEU A 39 0.00 -1.32 3.61
N ILE A 40 -0.73 -0.21 3.70
CA ILE A 40 -0.81 0.81 2.64
C ILE A 40 -0.01 2.06 3.06
N THR A 41 0.87 2.55 2.19
CA THR A 41 1.68 3.75 2.42
C THR A 41 1.84 4.58 1.15
N PHE A 42 2.63 5.65 1.20
CA PHE A 42 3.00 6.45 0.03
C PHE A 42 4.12 5.78 -0.77
N ASP A 43 4.21 6.04 -2.06
CA ASP A 43 5.39 5.66 -2.84
C ASP A 43 6.65 6.46 -2.43
N SER A 44 7.77 6.15 -3.08
CA SER A 44 9.06 6.80 -2.85
C SER A 44 9.07 8.32 -3.08
N ILE A 45 8.11 8.84 -3.85
CA ILE A 45 7.94 10.27 -4.13
C ILE A 45 7.07 10.93 -3.06
N GLY A 46 6.23 10.20 -2.33
CA GLY A 46 5.49 10.72 -1.20
C GLY A 46 4.31 11.63 -1.58
N VAL A 47 3.66 11.37 -2.72
CA VAL A 47 2.52 12.12 -3.32
C VAL A 47 2.84 13.57 -3.70
N SER A 48 3.42 14.36 -2.81
CA SER A 48 3.79 15.76 -2.99
C SER A 48 5.25 16.03 -2.64
N SER A 49 6.10 15.00 -2.64
CA SER A 49 7.51 15.12 -2.22
C SER A 49 7.68 15.63 -0.79
N HIS A 50 6.70 15.34 0.06
CA HIS A 50 6.75 15.75 1.46
C HIS A 50 7.68 14.81 2.24
N PRO A 51 8.67 15.33 3.00
CA PRO A 51 9.64 14.50 3.73
C PRO A 51 9.01 13.41 4.60
N ASN A 52 7.96 13.75 5.35
CA ASN A 52 7.27 12.76 6.18
C ASN A 52 6.71 11.57 5.37
N HIS A 53 6.17 11.80 4.16
CA HIS A 53 5.59 10.74 3.34
C HIS A 53 6.68 9.81 2.79
N ILE A 54 7.80 10.39 2.37
CA ILE A 54 8.99 9.65 1.93
C ILE A 54 9.56 8.81 3.09
N SER A 55 9.60 9.36 4.30
CA SER A 55 10.02 8.60 5.47
C SER A 55 9.11 7.41 5.78
N LEU A 56 7.78 7.55 5.60
CA LEU A 56 6.84 6.45 5.78
C LEU A 56 7.07 5.33 4.76
N TYR A 57 7.36 5.66 3.50
CA TYR A 57 7.74 4.68 2.49
C TYR A 57 8.95 3.85 2.93
N HIS A 58 10.05 4.52 3.31
CA HIS A 58 11.27 3.81 3.73
C HIS A 58 11.10 3.03 5.04
N GLY A 59 10.33 3.56 5.98
CA GLY A 59 10.03 2.87 7.24
C GLY A 59 9.18 1.62 7.04
N ALA A 60 8.19 1.68 6.14
CA ALA A 60 7.38 0.52 5.77
C ALA A 60 8.23 -0.55 5.05
N ARG A 61 9.06 -0.17 4.08
CA ARG A 61 9.99 -1.12 3.43
C ARG A 61 10.90 -1.81 4.44
N ALA A 62 11.51 -1.05 5.36
CA ALA A 62 12.36 -1.63 6.40
C ALA A 62 11.60 -2.57 7.36
N PHE A 63 10.30 -2.32 7.61
CA PHE A 63 9.45 -3.25 8.37
C PHE A 63 9.22 -4.56 7.61
N ILE A 64 8.89 -4.49 6.32
CA ILE A 64 8.71 -5.70 5.48
C ILE A 64 10.02 -6.48 5.35
N SER A 65 11.16 -5.81 5.10
CA SER A 65 12.48 -6.46 5.07
C SER A 65 12.79 -7.20 6.38
N ALA A 66 12.32 -6.68 7.52
CA ALA A 66 12.51 -7.35 8.80
C ALA A 66 11.61 -8.59 8.92
N LEU A 67 10.40 -8.58 8.36
CA LEU A 67 9.54 -9.75 8.35
C LEU A 67 10.07 -10.85 7.43
N SER A 68 10.56 -10.50 6.23
CA SER A 68 11.10 -11.46 5.24
C SER A 68 12.62 -11.61 5.30
N ALA A 69 13.21 -11.48 6.50
CA ALA A 69 14.67 -11.53 6.66
C ALA A 69 15.25 -12.94 6.43
N ASP A 70 14.45 -13.97 6.69
CA ASP A 70 14.78 -15.36 6.41
C ASP A 70 14.22 -15.74 5.02
N PRO A 71 15.06 -16.14 4.05
CA PRO A 71 14.59 -16.55 2.71
C PRO A 71 13.62 -17.73 2.72
N GLN A 72 13.55 -18.49 3.82
CA GLN A 72 12.60 -19.59 3.96
C GLN A 72 11.14 -19.10 4.02
N TRP A 73 10.90 -17.90 4.55
CA TRP A 73 9.56 -17.40 4.85
C TRP A 73 9.28 -16.10 4.07
N PRO A 74 8.20 -16.05 3.27
CA PRO A 74 7.77 -14.78 2.69
C PRO A 74 7.29 -13.82 3.79
N SER A 75 7.19 -12.53 3.47
CA SER A 75 6.54 -11.58 4.37
C SER A 75 5.07 -11.99 4.55
N PRO A 76 4.54 -12.09 5.79
CA PRO A 76 3.11 -12.29 6.02
C PRO A 76 2.29 -11.02 5.74
N VAL A 77 2.95 -9.89 5.45
CA VAL A 77 2.30 -8.60 5.17
C VAL A 77 2.63 -8.15 3.75
N ASP A 78 1.59 -7.85 2.98
CA ASP A 78 1.69 -7.15 1.70
C ASP A 78 1.88 -5.65 1.90
N LEU A 79 2.82 -5.06 1.17
CA LEU A 79 3.00 -3.62 1.14
C LEU A 79 2.47 -3.03 -0.15
N TYR A 80 1.46 -2.16 -0.05
CA TYR A 80 0.95 -1.39 -1.19
C TYR A 80 1.35 0.08 -1.07
N THR A 81 1.77 0.66 -2.19
CA THR A 81 2.15 2.07 -2.28
C THR A 81 1.17 2.86 -3.14
N LEU A 82 0.75 4.02 -2.65
CA LEU A 82 -0.05 4.99 -3.39
C LEU A 82 0.82 5.70 -4.42
N THR A 83 0.48 5.52 -5.69
CA THR A 83 1.24 6.06 -6.82
C THR A 83 1.14 7.57 -6.90
N SER A 84 2.29 8.25 -6.96
CA SER A 84 2.39 9.68 -7.19
C SER A 84 2.13 10.04 -8.65
N VAL A 85 1.21 10.98 -8.88
CA VAL A 85 0.94 11.53 -10.22
C VAL A 85 1.46 12.95 -10.43
N SER A 86 1.56 13.34 -11.71
CA SER A 86 1.87 14.71 -12.12
C SER A 86 0.85 15.71 -11.58
N VAL A 87 1.27 16.97 -11.42
CA VAL A 87 0.43 18.03 -10.82
C VAL A 87 -0.88 18.23 -11.60
N ALA A 88 -0.86 18.15 -12.93
CA ALA A 88 -2.07 18.28 -13.74
C ALA A 88 -3.09 17.17 -13.43
N ARG A 89 -2.63 15.91 -13.37
CA ARG A 89 -3.48 14.77 -12.98
C ARG A 89 -3.91 14.82 -11.53
N LYS A 90 -3.05 15.37 -10.66
CA LYS A 90 -3.33 15.53 -9.23
C LYS A 90 -4.58 16.37 -8.98
N TYR A 91 -4.79 17.41 -9.78
CA TYR A 91 -5.86 18.39 -9.59
C TYR A 91 -6.98 18.32 -10.65
N SER A 92 -7.05 17.24 -11.44
CA SER A 92 -8.11 17.04 -12.42
C SER A 92 -9.37 16.39 -11.85
N ASN A 93 -9.40 16.08 -10.54
CA ASN A 93 -10.53 15.46 -9.85
C ASN A 93 -11.02 14.20 -10.62
N PHE A 94 -12.32 14.00 -10.77
CA PHE A 94 -12.92 12.87 -11.48
C PHE A 94 -12.54 12.78 -12.96
N LEU A 95 -12.01 13.84 -13.59
CA LEU A 95 -11.59 13.80 -14.99
C LEU A 95 -10.40 12.86 -15.21
N ASP A 96 -9.57 12.59 -14.19
CA ASP A 96 -8.51 11.58 -14.29
C ASP A 96 -9.04 10.15 -14.24
N ALA A 97 -10.29 9.94 -13.80
CA ALA A 97 -10.82 8.60 -13.62
C ALA A 97 -10.96 7.86 -14.95
N ILE A 98 -11.50 8.51 -15.97
CA ILE A 98 -11.69 7.93 -17.30
C ILE A 98 -10.36 7.48 -17.95
N PRO A 99 -9.34 8.35 -18.11
CA PRO A 99 -8.08 7.94 -18.72
C PRO A 99 -7.32 6.90 -17.87
N THR A 100 -7.45 6.96 -16.55
CA THR A 100 -6.83 5.95 -15.66
C THR A 100 -7.48 4.59 -15.83
N LEU A 101 -8.81 4.51 -15.80
CA LEU A 101 -9.54 3.26 -16.00
C LEU A 101 -9.33 2.69 -17.40
N PHE A 102 -9.24 3.54 -18.43
CA PHE A 102 -8.99 3.10 -19.80
C PHE A 102 -7.59 2.54 -20.01
N SER A 103 -6.58 3.12 -19.33
CA SER A 103 -5.19 2.66 -19.41
C SER A 103 -4.84 1.56 -18.40
N TRP A 104 -5.74 1.27 -17.47
CA TRP A 104 -5.48 0.26 -16.46
C TRP A 104 -5.61 -1.14 -17.04
N GLN A 105 -4.49 -1.83 -17.07
CA GLN A 105 -4.42 -3.26 -17.30
C GLN A 105 -4.48 -3.99 -15.95
N PRO A 106 -5.56 -4.74 -15.65
CA PRO A 106 -5.65 -5.49 -14.40
C PRO A 106 -4.50 -6.50 -14.32
N PRO A 107 -3.94 -6.74 -13.11
CA PRO A 107 -2.96 -7.80 -12.91
C PRO A 107 -3.52 -9.13 -13.41
N LYS A 108 -2.74 -9.87 -14.20
CA LYS A 108 -3.14 -11.23 -14.56
C LYS A 108 -2.92 -12.13 -13.33
N PRO A 109 -3.87 -12.98 -12.95
CA PRO A 109 -3.60 -14.00 -11.95
C PRO A 109 -2.46 -14.91 -12.43
N PRO A 110 -1.67 -15.51 -11.50
CA PRO A 110 -0.67 -16.50 -11.87
C PRO A 110 -1.32 -17.61 -12.69
N LYS A 111 -0.67 -18.03 -13.78
CA LYS A 111 -1.15 -19.15 -14.57
C LYS A 111 -0.97 -20.41 -13.71
N LYS A 112 -2.06 -21.14 -13.41
CA LYS A 112 -1.99 -22.49 -12.82
C LYS A 112 -0.91 -23.29 -13.57
N ALA A 113 0.08 -23.83 -12.86
CA ALA A 113 0.96 -24.81 -13.46
C ALA A 113 0.08 -25.95 -13.97
N LYS A 114 0.20 -26.33 -15.24
CA LYS A 114 -0.49 -27.52 -15.75
C LYS A 114 -0.01 -28.70 -14.90
N LYS A 115 -0.86 -29.20 -14.00
CA LYS A 115 -0.72 -30.58 -13.55
C LYS A 115 -0.85 -31.44 -14.81
N GLU A 116 0.19 -32.20 -15.12
CA GLU A 116 0.07 -33.28 -16.08
C GLU A 116 -1.02 -34.24 -15.58
N GLU A 117 -1.88 -34.62 -16.50
CA GLU A 117 -3.11 -35.43 -16.42
C GLU A 117 -3.23 -36.34 -15.18
N ASP A 118 -4.27 -36.11 -14.37
CA ASP A 118 -4.96 -37.21 -13.68
C ASP A 118 -6.47 -36.96 -13.72
N ASP A 119 -7.20 -37.99 -14.13
CA ASP A 119 -8.54 -37.98 -14.71
C ASP A 119 -9.57 -38.18 -13.57
N SER A 120 -9.75 -37.15 -12.73
CA SER A 120 -10.76 -37.15 -11.67
C SER A 120 -11.55 -35.85 -11.66
N ASP A 121 -12.82 -35.96 -12.06
CA ASP A 121 -13.88 -34.95 -12.06
C ASP A 121 -14.30 -34.54 -10.64
N ASP A 122 -13.43 -33.82 -9.91
CA ASP A 122 -13.83 -33.06 -8.72
C ASP A 122 -13.57 -31.57 -8.99
N GLU A 123 -14.63 -30.85 -9.38
CA GLU A 123 -14.65 -29.38 -9.52
C GLU A 123 -14.65 -28.72 -8.13
N ASP A 124 -13.61 -28.94 -7.33
CA ASP A 124 -13.35 -28.11 -6.16
C ASP A 124 -12.58 -26.87 -6.64
N GLU A 125 -13.28 -25.74 -6.69
CA GLU A 125 -12.71 -24.40 -6.90
C GLU A 125 -11.83 -24.04 -5.69
N ASP A 126 -10.64 -24.64 -5.60
CA ASP A 126 -9.61 -24.21 -4.66
C ASP A 126 -9.20 -22.77 -5.03
N GLU A 127 -9.82 -21.78 -4.37
CA GLU A 127 -9.33 -20.40 -4.31
C GLU A 127 -7.87 -20.45 -3.86
N ASP A 128 -6.95 -20.11 -4.77
CA ASP A 128 -5.54 -19.96 -4.46
C ASP A 128 -5.39 -18.77 -3.49
N ASN A 129 -5.50 -19.07 -2.18
CA ASN A 129 -5.42 -18.11 -1.07
C ASN A 129 -4.10 -17.31 -1.04
N ASN A 130 -3.16 -17.61 -1.93
CA ASN A 130 -1.87 -16.96 -2.06
C ASN A 130 -1.80 -15.98 -3.25
N TYR A 131 -2.96 -15.55 -3.78
CA TYR A 131 -3.01 -14.55 -4.85
C TYR A 131 -2.95 -13.11 -4.32
N HIS A 132 -1.84 -12.44 -4.58
CA HIS A 132 -1.61 -11.03 -4.23
C HIS A 132 -1.61 -10.17 -5.50
N PRO A 133 -2.65 -9.33 -5.75
CA PRO A 133 -2.76 -8.56 -6.98
C PRO A 133 -1.69 -7.45 -7.05
N THR A 134 -0.88 -7.43 -8.12
CA THR A 134 0.23 -6.46 -8.24
C THR A 134 -0.21 -4.99 -8.36
N ALA A 135 -1.49 -4.75 -8.64
CA ALA A 135 -2.06 -3.42 -8.77
C ALA A 135 -3.53 -3.41 -8.39
N LEU A 136 -3.91 -2.44 -7.57
CA LEU A 136 -5.28 -2.18 -7.16
C LEU A 136 -5.63 -0.73 -7.52
N VAL A 137 -6.87 -0.49 -7.91
CA VAL A 137 -7.41 0.87 -7.93
C VAL A 137 -8.68 0.88 -7.12
N PHE A 138 -8.71 1.85 -6.23
CA PHE A 138 -9.85 2.16 -5.42
C PHE A 138 -10.55 3.39 -5.99
N LEU A 139 -11.84 3.26 -6.28
CA LEU A 139 -12.71 4.35 -6.72
C LEU A 139 -13.69 4.69 -5.60
N SER A 140 -13.67 5.93 -5.12
CA SER A 140 -14.64 6.43 -4.15
C SER A 140 -16.01 6.54 -4.81
N GLU A 141 -17.04 6.00 -4.15
CA GLU A 141 -18.41 6.17 -4.58
C GLU A 141 -18.81 7.66 -4.63
N LEU A 142 -19.32 8.08 -5.80
CA LEU A 142 -19.77 9.44 -6.07
C LEU A 142 -21.25 9.59 -5.68
N GLY A 143 -21.55 9.42 -4.39
CA GLY A 143 -22.89 9.58 -3.83
C GLY A 143 -22.87 10.45 -2.57
N ALA A 144 -24.03 10.97 -2.17
CA ALA A 144 -24.16 11.78 -0.94
C ALA A 144 -23.80 10.99 0.33
N GLU A 145 -23.97 9.66 0.30
CA GLU A 145 -23.52 8.72 1.35
C GLU A 145 -22.25 7.96 0.94
N GLY A 146 -21.67 8.28 -0.23
CA GLY A 146 -20.51 7.60 -0.77
C GLY A 146 -19.19 8.00 -0.12
N GLY A 147 -18.13 7.26 -0.43
CA GLY A 147 -16.80 7.46 0.14
C GLY A 147 -16.26 8.88 -0.01
N TRP A 148 -16.60 9.58 -1.10
CA TRP A 148 -16.19 10.97 -1.31
C TRP A 148 -16.80 11.93 -0.29
N ALA A 149 -18.12 11.84 -0.07
CA ALA A 149 -18.83 12.70 0.88
C ALA A 149 -18.41 12.41 2.32
N THR A 150 -18.20 11.14 2.64
CA THR A 150 -17.69 10.71 3.96
C THR A 150 -16.30 11.27 4.21
N ALA A 151 -15.37 11.15 3.25
CA ALA A 151 -14.03 11.71 3.37
C ALA A 151 -14.03 13.24 3.50
N TRP A 152 -14.88 13.93 2.73
CA TRP A 152 -15.06 15.37 2.84
C TRP A 152 -15.55 15.79 4.24
N ASN A 153 -16.60 15.12 4.74
CA ASN A 153 -17.17 15.40 6.06
C ASN A 153 -16.15 15.11 7.16
N ALA A 154 -15.43 13.99 7.12
CA ALA A 154 -14.40 13.67 8.10
C ALA A 154 -13.29 14.73 8.15
N MET A 155 -12.82 15.21 6.98
CA MET A 155 -11.79 16.25 6.91
C MET A 155 -12.29 17.61 7.41
N THR A 156 -13.51 17.99 7.05
CA THR A 156 -14.04 19.34 7.39
C THR A 156 -14.64 19.43 8.79
N THR A 157 -15.14 18.33 9.35
CA THR A 157 -15.84 18.34 10.64
C THR A 157 -14.99 17.83 11.81
N ALA A 158 -14.18 16.78 11.60
CA ALA A 158 -13.32 16.23 12.64
C ALA A 158 -11.96 16.94 12.72
N HIS A 159 -11.47 17.49 11.59
CA HIS A 159 -10.17 18.17 11.52
C HIS A 159 -10.30 19.70 11.39
N LYS A 160 -11.37 20.28 11.95
CA LYS A 160 -11.72 21.73 11.84
C LYS A 160 -10.53 22.67 12.08
N SER A 161 -9.75 22.45 13.13
CA SER A 161 -8.61 23.31 13.49
C SER A 161 -7.44 23.25 12.49
N GLN A 162 -7.40 22.21 11.65
CA GLN A 162 -6.36 22.00 10.64
C GLN A 162 -6.80 22.48 9.26
N MET A 163 -8.08 22.83 9.08
CA MET A 163 -8.67 23.23 7.80
C MET A 163 -8.34 24.68 7.47
N VAL A 164 -7.37 24.85 6.58
CA VAL A 164 -6.97 26.13 5.97
C VAL A 164 -7.34 26.13 4.48
N TRP A 165 -7.40 27.32 3.86
CA TRP A 165 -7.98 27.51 2.51
C TRP A 165 -7.46 26.51 1.45
N PHE A 166 -6.17 26.21 1.43
CA PHE A 166 -5.59 25.30 0.44
C PHE A 166 -6.04 23.84 0.63
N ARG A 167 -6.45 23.42 1.84
CA ARG A 167 -7.01 22.08 2.08
C ARG A 167 -8.38 21.95 1.45
N TYR A 168 -9.19 23.01 1.44
CA TYR A 168 -10.46 23.00 0.70
C TYR A 168 -10.22 22.84 -0.79
N GLY A 169 -9.21 23.53 -1.35
CA GLY A 169 -8.80 23.34 -2.74
C GLY A 169 -8.34 21.91 -3.02
N TRP A 170 -7.53 21.32 -2.13
CA TRP A 170 -7.11 19.92 -2.24
C TRP A 170 -8.29 18.96 -2.22
N ILE A 171 -9.19 19.03 -1.24
CA ILE A 171 -10.33 18.12 -1.15
C ILE A 171 -11.28 18.30 -2.36
N ALA A 172 -11.41 19.53 -2.88
CA ALA A 172 -12.26 19.83 -4.04
C ALA A 172 -11.68 19.35 -5.38
N LEU A 173 -10.36 19.40 -5.57
CA LEU A 173 -9.74 19.19 -6.88
C LEU A 173 -8.88 17.94 -6.95
N SER A 174 -8.49 17.38 -5.81
CA SER A 174 -7.58 16.24 -5.77
C SER A 174 -8.22 15.00 -6.35
N ARG A 175 -7.56 14.38 -7.33
CA ARG A 175 -7.99 13.08 -7.85
C ARG A 175 -7.94 11.99 -6.78
N TYR A 176 -7.12 12.11 -5.74
CA TYR A 176 -7.02 11.12 -4.67
C TYR A 176 -8.27 11.04 -3.78
N MET A 177 -9.16 12.04 -3.88
CA MET A 177 -10.49 11.96 -3.26
C MET A 177 -11.43 11.02 -4.04
N VAL A 178 -11.13 10.75 -5.30
CA VAL A 178 -11.97 9.99 -6.22
C VAL A 178 -11.34 8.66 -6.61
N LEU A 179 -10.07 8.65 -7.00
CA LEU A 179 -9.38 7.48 -7.53
C LEU A 179 -7.95 7.37 -6.97
N ASN A 180 -7.64 6.21 -6.40
CA ASN A 180 -6.34 5.88 -5.82
C ASN A 180 -5.79 4.61 -6.47
N ASP A 181 -4.66 4.70 -7.15
CA ASP A 181 -3.94 3.56 -7.72
C ASP A 181 -2.80 3.11 -6.79
N LEU A 182 -2.96 1.89 -6.27
CA LEU A 182 -2.05 1.23 -5.37
C LEU A 182 -1.24 0.17 -6.14
N ARG A 183 0.05 0.06 -5.83
CA ARG A 183 0.95 -0.94 -6.40
C ARG A 183 1.54 -1.80 -5.31
N LEU A 184 1.58 -3.12 -5.54
CA LEU A 184 2.31 -4.03 -4.65
C LEU A 184 3.80 -3.71 -4.75
N GLU A 185 4.42 -3.50 -3.59
CA GLU A 185 5.80 -3.09 -3.46
C GLU A 185 6.70 -4.30 -3.24
N THR A 186 7.63 -4.53 -4.16
CA THR A 186 8.65 -5.58 -3.98
C THR A 186 9.76 -5.06 -3.07
N VAL A 187 9.93 -5.73 -1.94
CA VAL A 187 10.99 -5.45 -0.98
C VAL A 187 12.02 -6.56 -1.06
N GLU A 188 13.04 -6.37 -1.89
CA GLU A 188 14.21 -7.25 -1.91
C GLU A 188 15.02 -7.02 -0.62
N GLY A 189 15.51 -8.08 0.01
CA GLY A 189 16.40 -7.97 1.17
C GLY A 189 17.64 -7.16 0.79
N ASP A 190 18.02 -6.19 1.63
CA ASP A 190 19.11 -5.22 1.39
C ASP A 190 20.48 -5.91 1.13
N ALA A 191 20.70 -6.43 -0.07
CA ALA A 191 21.99 -6.92 -0.55
C ALA A 191 22.77 -5.85 -1.35
N ASP A 192 22.17 -4.69 -1.63
CA ASP A 192 22.70 -3.71 -2.58
C ASP A 192 23.29 -2.42 -1.96
N GLU A 193 23.47 -2.33 -0.63
CA GLU A 193 24.05 -1.15 0.02
C GLU A 193 25.57 -1.21 0.29
N ILE A 194 26.31 -2.16 -0.32
CA ILE A 194 27.80 -2.18 -0.28
C ILE A 194 28.37 -2.10 -1.70
N LYS A 195 28.18 -0.96 -2.36
CA LYS A 195 29.09 -0.51 -3.44
C LYS A 195 29.31 1.01 -3.31
N VAL A 196 30.31 1.38 -2.53
CA VAL A 196 31.08 2.62 -2.68
C VAL A 196 32.55 2.26 -2.70
#